data_AF-A0A933D0M0-F1
#
_entry.id   AF-A0A933D0M0-F1
#
_cell.length_a   1.000
_cell.length_b   1.000
_cell.length_c   1.000
_cell.angle_alpha   90.00
_cell.angle_beta   90.00
_cell.angle_gamma   90.00
#
_symmetry.space_group_name_H-M   'P 1'
#
loop_
_entity.id
_entity.type
_entity.pdbx_description
1 polymer ?
#
loop_
_entity_poly.entity_id
_entity_poly.type
_entity_poly.pdbx_seq_one_letter_code
_entity_poly.pdbx_strand_id
1 'polypeptide(L)' 'MKSTRSIINVKEIQSFYQEYCHEQGIKFTKKKFQSFVDCCERDFFQWLKENLKYFESQFRKAS' A
#
# COMPACT_ATOMS: atom_id res chain seq x y z
N MET A 1 3.87 17.97 18.77
CA MET A 1 4.03 17.95 17.30
C MET A 1 3.54 16.60 16.80
N LYS A 2 2.46 16.56 16.00
CA LYS A 2 2.02 15.31 15.36
C LYS A 2 3.08 14.93 14.33
N SER A 3 3.72 13.79 14.52
CA SER A 3 4.63 13.22 13.54
C SER A 3 3.85 13.01 12.24
N THR A 4 4.12 13.81 11.21
CA THR A 4 3.63 13.61 9.84
C THR A 4 4.40 12.46 9.18
N ARG A 5 4.46 11.30 9.83
CA ARG A 5 4.82 10.07 9.14
C ARG A 5 3.66 9.75 8.22
N SER A 6 3.87 9.95 6.92
CA SER A 6 2.99 9.39 5.91
C SER A 6 2.94 7.88 6.14
N ILE A 7 1.72 7.32 6.22
CA ILE A 7 1.51 5.87 6.36
C ILE A 7 2.16 5.12 5.19
N ILE A 8 2.29 5.79 4.05
CA ILE A 8 2.88 5.27 2.81
C ILE A 8 4.08 6.13 2.44
N ASN A 9 5.26 5.52 2.36
CA ASN A 9 6.51 6.18 1.94
C ASN A 9 7.03 5.55 0.66
N VAL A 10 6.85 6.26 -0.46
CA VAL A 10 7.23 5.78 -1.80
C VAL A 10 8.72 5.44 -1.90
N LYS A 11 9.60 6.14 -1.16
CA LYS A 11 11.04 5.85 -1.18
C LYS A 11 11.35 4.49 -0.57
N GLU A 12 10.72 4.16 0.57
CA GLU A 12 10.87 2.85 1.21
C GLU A 12 10.32 1.73 0.30
N ILE A 13 9.16 1.96 -0.32
CA ILE A 13 8.58 1.01 -1.28
C ILE A 13 9.52 0.80 -2.47
N GLN A 14 10.16 1.86 -2.96
CA GLN A 14 11.15 1.77 -4.03
C GLN A 14 12.36 0.93 -3.62
N SER A 15 12.88 1.12 -2.39
CA SER A 15 13.97 0.31 -1.86
C SER A 15 13.61 -1.18 -1.84
N PHE A 16 12.45 -1.54 -1.29
CA PHE A 16 11.99 -2.94 -1.29
C PHE A 16 11.85 -3.52 -2.70
N TYR A 17 11.30 -2.74 -3.64
CA TYR A 17 11.15 -3.19 -5.01
C TYR A 17 12.50 -3.37 -5.73
N GLN A 18 13.48 -2.50 -5.44
CA GLN A 18 14.83 -2.62 -5.97
C GLN A 18 15.57 -3.84 -5.42
N GLU A 19 15.47 -4.11 -4.11
CA GLU A 19 15.99 -5.31 -3.48
C GLU A 19 15.40 -6.57 -4.11
N TYR A 20 14.08 -6.62 -4.26
CA TYR A 20 13.40 -7.72 -4.95
C TYR A 20 13.89 -7.90 -6.39
N CYS A 21 14.04 -6.80 -7.15
CA CYS A 21 14.59 -6.88 -8.51
C CYS A 21 16.00 -7.49 -8.52
N HIS A 22 16.85 -7.11 -7.56
CA HIS A 22 18.20 -7.64 -7.44
C HIS A 22 18.21 -9.14 -7.13
N GLU A 23 17.44 -9.57 -6.12
CA GLU A 23 17.34 -10.98 -5.71
C GLU A 23 16.81 -11.89 -6.83
N GLN A 24 15.90 -11.38 -7.66
CA GLN A 24 15.31 -12.14 -8.76
C GLN A 24 16.09 -12.01 -10.08
N GLY A 25 17.19 -11.25 -10.13
CA GLY A 25 17.92 -10.97 -11.36
C GLY A 25 17.10 -10.19 -12.41
N ILE A 26 16.08 -9.45 -11.97
CA ILE A 26 15.19 -8.66 -12.83
C ILE A 26 15.74 -7.24 -12.94
N LYS A 27 15.72 -6.69 -14.16
CA LYS A 27 16.07 -5.28 -14.37
C LYS A 27 15.00 -4.35 -13.79
N PHE A 28 15.39 -3.51 -12.84
CA PHE A 28 14.56 -2.41 -12.36
C PHE A 28 14.18 -1.46 -13.50
N THR A 29 12.91 -1.07 -13.56
CA THR A 29 12.46 0.02 -14.43
C THR A 29 11.44 0.88 -13.71
N LYS A 30 11.50 2.21 -13.91
CA LYS A 30 10.55 3.15 -13.31
C LYS A 30 9.10 2.84 -13.71
N LYS A 31 8.87 2.39 -14.94
CA LYS A 31 7.54 2.01 -15.43
C LYS A 31 6.95 0.84 -14.64
N LYS A 32 7.70 -0.24 -14.45
CA LYS A 32 7.22 -1.41 -13.68
C LYS A 32 7.04 -1.07 -12.20
N PHE A 33 7.94 -0.27 -11.64
CA PHE A 33 7.79 0.23 -10.27
C PHE A 33 6.50 1.04 -10.11
N GLN A 34 6.20 1.96 -11.02
CA GLN A 34 4.94 2.72 -10.97
C GLN A 34 3.73 1.80 -11.05
N SER A 35 3.74 0.83 -11.97
CA SER A 35 2.65 -0.16 -12.07
C SER A 35 2.47 -0.97 -10.78
N PHE A 36 3.55 -1.30 -10.08
CA PHE A 36 3.50 -1.96 -8.78
C PHE A 36 2.88 -1.05 -7.71
N VAL A 37 3.30 0.22 -7.64
CA VAL A 37 2.70 1.21 -6.72
C VAL A 37 1.21 1.38 -7.00
N ASP A 38 0.81 1.51 -8.26
CA ASP A 38 -0.61 1.63 -8.65
C ASP A 38 -1.43 0.40 -8.23
N CYS A 39 -0.83 -0.80 -8.25
CA CYS A 39 -1.47 -2.01 -7.71
C CYS A 39 -1.66 -1.91 -6.19
N CYS A 40 -0.59 -1.56 -5.46
CA CYS A 40 -0.65 -1.40 -4.00
C CYS A 40 -1.68 -0.36 -3.56
N GLU A 41 -1.78 0.76 -4.27
CA GLU A 41 -2.77 1.81 -3.99
C GLU A 41 -4.19 1.29 -4.16
N ARG A 42 -4.49 0.58 -5.25
CA ARG A 42 -5.81 -0.02 -5.47
C ARG A 42 -6.18 -1.01 -4.38
N ASP A 43 -5.25 -1.88 -4.01
CA ASP A 43 -5.46 -2.89 -2.96
C ASP A 43 -5.68 -2.23 -1.59
N PHE A 44 -4.91 -1.19 -1.28
CA PHE A 44 -5.07 -0.42 -0.05
C PHE A 44 -6.46 0.24 0.04
N PHE A 45 -6.92 0.88 -1.02
CA PHE A 45 -8.25 1.49 -1.04
C PHE A 45 -9.37 0.45 -0.96
N GLN A 46 -9.20 -0.72 -1.59
CA GLN A 46 -10.16 -1.81 -1.49
C GLN A 46 -10.22 -2.38 -0.07
N TRP A 47 -9.05 -2.63 0.55
CA TRP A 47 -8.95 -3.05 1.95
C TRP A 47 -9.62 -2.04 2.88
N LEU A 48 -9.37 -0.73 2.72
CA LEU A 48 -10.03 0.32 3.51
C LEU A 48 -11.56 0.27 3.38
N LYS A 49 -12.09 0.16 2.15
CA LYS A 49 -13.53 0.11 1.91
C LYS A 49 -14.20 -1.06 2.62
N GLU A 50 -13.61 -2.25 2.54
CA GLU A 50 -14.18 -3.44 3.19
C GLU A 50 -14.10 -3.34 4.71
N ASN A 51 -13.00 -2.83 5.26
CA ASN A 51 -12.87 -2.61 6.70
C ASN A 51 -13.84 -1.55 7.22
N LEU A 52 -14.11 -0.48 6.46
CA LEU A 52 -15.12 0.52 6.83
C LEU A 52 -16.52 -0.09 6.91
N LYS A 53 -16.91 -0.89 5.91
CA LYS A 53 -18.20 -1.62 5.95
C LYS A 53 -18.28 -2.53 7.16
N TYR A 54 -17.22 -3.30 7.42
CA TYR A 54 -17.15 -4.20 8.57
C TYR A 54 -17.26 -3.42 9.88
N PHE A 55 -16.47 -2.35 10.04
CA PHE A 55 -16.49 -1.48 11.21
C PHE A 55 -17.91 -0.97 11.48
N GLU A 56 -18.54 -0.29 10.53
CA GLU A 56 -19.92 0.21 10.69
C GLU A 56 -20.93 -0.90 10.99
N SER A 57 -20.78 -2.08 10.39
CA SER A 57 -21.68 -3.22 10.65
C SER A 57 -21.58 -3.76 12.09
N GLN A 58 -20.40 -3.67 12.71
CA GLN A 58 -20.20 -4.05 14.10
C GLN A 58 -20.78 -3.01 15.07
N PHE A 59 -20.66 -1.72 14.75
CA PHE A 59 -21.15 -0.65 15.63
C PHE A 59 -22.66 -0.39 15.50
N ARG A 60 -23.29 -0.68 14.35
CA ARG A 60 -24.77 -0.66 14.23
C ARG A 60 -25.49 -1.75 15.01
N LYS A 61 -24.84 -2.89 15.29
CA LYS A 61 -25.45 -3.99 16.05
C LYS A 61 -25.42 -3.77 17.56
N ALA A 62 -24.68 -2.76 18.03
CA ALA A 62 -24.54 -2.41 19.44
C ALA A 62 -25.45 -1.23 19.87
N SER A 63 -26.29 -0.71 18.95
CA SER A 63 -27.30 0.34 19.19
C SER A 63 -28.70 -0.23 19.04
#